data_AF-A0A9P6HQR2-F1
#
_entry.id   AF-A0A9P6HQR2-F1
#
_cell.length_a   1.000
_cell.length_b   1.000
_cell.length_c   1.000
_cell.angle_alpha   90.00
_cell.angle_beta   90.00
_cell.angle_gamma   90.00
#
_symmetry.space_group_name_H-M   'P 1'
#
loop_
_entity.id
_entity.type
_entity.pdbx_description
1 polymer ?
#
loop_
_entity_poly.entity_id
_entity_poly.type
_entity_poly.pdbx_seq_one_letter_code
_entity_poly.pdbx_strand_id
1 'polypeptide(L)'
;MATPTSASTSTHPAPSSKPLVATGDWTKNLVHLAKTAELKKHALTLQLHTAHILSAHESLEQKTKRSKTLESERNKLLNALREVNEDRDKADIMEVTLTRECSDLRLKIQSITDGEYAIAKRDVDQLRGELGQAPLPGLQETLEERRRDFMHQQMASINPPVPKPNSNKRPHSSINGTAPMGPTVVMTEGATTAAEPEVAQPPQPGKRPRGRPKGSKTKKKNVEAPPKGGESIMQ
;
A
#
# COMPACT_ATOMS: atom_id res chain seq x y z
N MET A 1 41.37 10.90 19.40
CA MET A 1 42.75 11.19 18.98
C MET A 1 43.33 12.20 19.96
N ALA A 2 44.52 11.90 20.47
CA ALA A 2 45.13 12.47 21.67
C ALA A 2 45.73 13.87 21.45
N THR A 3 45.68 14.73 22.47
CA THR A 3 46.48 15.96 22.58
C THR A 3 47.69 15.70 23.50
N PRO A 4 48.90 16.14 23.14
CA PRO A 4 50.07 15.98 24.00
C PRO A 4 50.17 17.09 25.06
N THR A 5 50.48 16.66 26.28
CA THR A 5 50.91 17.45 27.43
C THR A 5 52.34 17.94 27.24
N SER A 6 52.57 19.26 27.27
CA SER A 6 53.91 19.84 27.43
C SER A 6 54.00 20.55 28.77
N ALA A 7 54.84 20.00 29.65
CA ALA A 7 55.28 20.62 30.88
C ALA A 7 56.42 21.62 30.57
N SER A 8 56.35 22.81 31.15
CA SER A 8 57.44 23.78 31.13
C SER A 8 57.87 24.06 32.57
N THR A 9 59.08 23.60 32.88
CA THR A 9 59.81 23.83 34.13
C THR A 9 60.39 25.24 34.09
N SER A 10 59.97 26.11 35.01
CA SER A 10 60.60 27.41 35.24
C SER A 10 61.29 27.43 36.60
N THR A 11 62.59 27.70 36.55
CA THR A 11 63.52 27.85 37.67
C THR A 11 63.23 29.16 38.43
N HIS A 12 62.90 29.08 39.72
CA HIS A 12 62.72 30.24 40.59
C HIS A 12 64.03 30.61 41.31
N PRO A 13 64.49 31.88 41.27
CA PRO A 13 65.56 32.37 42.14
C PRO A 13 65.03 32.71 43.54
N ALA A 14 65.85 32.45 44.55
CA ALA A 14 65.56 32.65 45.98
C ALA A 14 65.23 34.12 46.34
N PRO A 15 64.24 34.39 47.21
CA PRO A 15 63.95 35.75 47.66
C PRO A 15 64.74 36.09 48.94
N SER A 16 65.44 37.22 48.89
CA SER A 16 65.99 37.90 50.05
C SER A 16 64.84 38.57 50.84
N SER A 17 64.81 38.30 52.14
CA SER A 17 63.81 38.78 53.09
C SER A 17 64.02 40.27 53.42
N LYS A 18 63.41 41.15 52.63
CA LYS A 18 63.07 42.51 53.06
C LYS A 18 61.56 42.54 53.37
N PRO A 19 61.12 43.08 54.50
CA PRO A 19 59.69 43.21 54.77
C PRO A 19 59.12 44.24 53.78
N LEU A 20 58.46 43.75 52.72
CA LEU A 20 57.59 44.56 51.88
C LEU A 20 56.42 45.04 52.76
N VAL A 21 56.59 46.20 53.39
CA VAL A 21 55.45 46.99 53.84
C VAL A 21 54.66 47.32 52.57
N ALA A 22 53.54 46.63 52.38
CA ALA A 22 52.66 46.83 51.24
C ALA A 22 51.96 48.18 51.38
N THR A 23 52.64 49.24 50.96
CA THR A 23 52.07 50.56 50.72
C THR A 23 51.30 50.52 49.40
N GLY A 24 50.29 49.66 49.32
CA GLY A 24 49.51 49.42 48.11
C GLY A 24 48.13 48.88 48.45
N ASP A 25 47.13 49.40 47.75
CA ASP A 25 45.68 49.25 47.94
C ASP A 25 45.17 47.80 47.71
N TRP A 26 45.71 46.82 48.45
CA TRP A 26 45.46 45.40 48.28
C TRP A 26 43.99 45.03 48.47
N THR A 27 43.29 45.73 49.36
CA THR A 27 41.84 45.60 49.57
C THR A 27 41.04 45.98 48.32
N LYS A 28 41.41 47.05 47.61
CA LYS A 28 40.76 47.41 46.35
C LYS A 28 41.03 46.38 45.26
N ASN A 29 42.26 45.85 45.17
CA ASN A 29 42.60 44.79 44.21
C ASN A 29 41.82 43.50 44.48
N LEU A 30 41.64 43.12 45.76
CA LEU A 30 40.86 41.95 46.13
C LEU A 30 39.37 42.13 45.78
N VAL A 31 38.79 43.28 46.09
CA VAL A 31 37.39 43.60 45.73
C VAL A 31 37.22 43.62 44.21
N HIS A 32 38.18 44.17 43.47
CA HIS A 32 38.15 44.15 42.00
C HIS A 32 38.19 42.72 41.47
N LEU A 33 39.11 41.88 41.96
CA LEU A 33 39.21 40.48 41.57
C LEU A 33 37.91 39.70 41.86
N ALA A 34 37.29 39.93 43.02
CA ALA A 34 36.01 39.34 43.38
C ALA A 34 34.90 39.76 42.40
N LYS A 35 34.79 41.06 42.10
CA LYS A 35 33.82 41.58 41.11
C LYS A 35 34.07 41.01 39.71
N THR A 36 35.33 40.89 39.29
CA THR A 36 35.68 40.26 38.01
C THR A 36 35.31 38.79 37.98
N ALA A 37 35.54 38.05 39.07
CA ALA A 37 35.15 36.65 39.19
C ALA A 37 33.62 36.47 39.15
N GLU A 38 32.88 37.34 39.84
CA GLU A 38 31.42 37.36 39.82
C GLU A 38 30.87 37.69 38.43
N LEU A 39 31.43 38.70 37.74
CA LEU A 39 31.07 39.02 36.37
C LEU A 39 31.32 37.84 35.42
N LYS A 40 32.46 37.16 35.55
CA LYS A 40 32.79 35.96 34.76
C LYS A 40 31.81 34.82 35.02
N LYS A 41 31.40 34.60 36.27
CA LYS A 41 30.36 33.60 36.63
C LYS A 41 29.03 33.91 35.91
N HIS A 42 28.59 35.17 35.94
CA HIS A 42 27.36 35.59 35.26
C HIS A 42 27.47 35.46 33.74
N ALA A 43 28.59 35.86 33.16
CA ALA A 43 28.84 35.73 31.73
C ALA A 43 28.78 34.26 31.27
N LEU A 44 29.41 33.34 32.02
CA LEU A 44 29.36 31.91 31.71
C LEU A 44 27.95 31.33 31.87
N THR A 45 27.22 31.75 32.92
CA THR A 45 25.83 31.33 33.13
C THR A 45 24.95 31.76 31.96
N LEU A 46 25.13 33.00 31.48
CA LEU A 46 24.41 33.51 30.32
C LEU A 46 24.76 32.71 29.06
N GLN A 47 26.05 32.44 28.81
CA GLN A 47 26.49 31.61 27.68
C GLN A 47 25.86 30.21 27.71
N LEU A 48 25.79 29.58 28.88
CA LEU A 48 25.14 28.27 29.04
C LEU A 48 23.65 28.33 28.72
N HIS A 49 22.93 29.34 29.24
CA HIS A 49 21.51 29.54 28.92
C HIS A 49 21.30 29.81 27.42
N THR A 50 22.15 30.63 26.80
CA THR A 50 22.11 30.87 25.36
C THR A 50 22.29 29.56 24.58
N ALA A 51 23.26 28.72 24.96
CA ALA A 51 23.47 27.42 24.33
C ALA A 51 22.23 26.50 24.47
N HIS A 52 21.60 26.45 25.64
CA HIS A 52 20.37 25.68 25.85
C HIS A 52 19.20 26.19 25.00
N ILE A 53 19.03 27.52 24.89
CA ILE A 53 18.00 28.13 24.05
C ILE A 53 18.21 27.76 22.58
N LEU A 54 19.44 27.89 22.08
CA LEU A 54 19.77 27.54 20.69
C LEU A 54 19.53 26.05 20.40
N SER A 55 19.93 25.16 21.31
CA SER A 55 19.67 23.72 21.17
C SER A 55 18.18 23.38 21.18
N ALA A 56 17.40 24.05 22.05
CA ALA A 56 15.94 23.89 22.06
C ALA A 56 15.30 24.38 20.76
N HIS A 57 15.80 25.49 20.18
CA HIS A 57 15.35 25.99 18.88
C HIS A 57 15.61 24.99 17.75
N GLU A 58 16.83 24.45 17.65
CA GLU A 58 17.17 23.46 16.63
C GLU A 58 16.30 22.19 16.74
N SER A 59 16.08 21.71 17.98
CA SER A 59 15.21 20.57 18.24
C SER A 59 13.76 20.85 17.81
N LEU A 60 13.25 22.05 18.09
CA LEU A 60 11.91 22.47 17.71
C LEU A 60 11.75 22.55 16.17
N GLU A 61 12.75 23.08 15.47
CA GLU A 61 12.76 23.13 14.00
C GLU A 61 12.78 21.73 13.39
N GLN A 62 13.64 20.84 13.90
CA GLN A 62 13.71 19.45 13.46
C GLN A 62 12.36 18.74 13.66
N LYS A 63 11.72 18.92 14.82
CA LYS A 63 10.40 18.36 15.12
C LYS A 63 9.32 18.92 14.19
N THR A 64 9.35 20.23 13.95
CA THR A 64 8.39 20.91 13.05
C THR A 64 8.53 20.40 11.62
N LYS A 65 9.76 20.22 11.13
CA LYS A 65 10.04 19.65 9.80
C LYS A 65 9.51 18.21 9.70
N ARG A 66 9.83 17.36 10.67
CA ARG A 66 9.33 15.97 10.72
C ARG A 66 7.80 15.91 10.76
N SER A 67 7.16 16.80 11.54
CA SER A 67 5.70 16.88 11.60
C SER A 67 5.07 17.20 10.25
N LYS A 68 5.66 18.14 9.48
CA LYS A 68 5.18 18.48 8.13
C LYS A 68 5.30 17.31 7.16
N THR A 69 6.41 16.56 7.22
CA THR A 69 6.58 15.35 6.40
C THR A 69 5.52 14.31 6.73
N LEU A 70 5.30 14.01 8.01
CA LEU A 70 4.30 13.03 8.43
C LEU A 70 2.88 13.46 8.04
N GLU A 71 2.56 14.76 8.11
CA GLU A 71 1.25 15.25 7.67
C GLU A 71 1.06 15.09 6.15
N SER A 72 2.11 15.30 5.35
CA SER A 72 2.04 15.09 3.90
C SER A 72 1.85 13.61 3.54
N GLU A 73 2.51 12.70 4.25
CA GLU A 73 2.33 11.25 4.07
C GLU A 73 0.94 10.80 4.52
N ARG A 74 0.47 11.30 5.66
CA ARG A 74 -0.91 11.07 6.14
C ARG A 74 -1.93 11.47 5.08
N ASN A 75 -1.78 12.66 4.49
CA ASN A 75 -2.67 13.13 3.43
C ASN A 75 -2.58 12.27 2.16
N LYS A 76 -1.38 11.84 1.77
CA LYS A 76 -1.18 10.92 0.64
C LYS A 76 -1.89 9.59 0.87
N LEU A 77 -1.77 9.01 2.06
CA LEU A 77 -2.42 7.75 2.42
C LEU A 77 -3.95 7.89 2.49
N LEU A 78 -4.46 9.02 3.00
CA LEU A 78 -5.90 9.30 3.00
C LEU A 78 -6.46 9.42 1.58
N ASN A 79 -5.72 10.02 0.65
CA ASN A 79 -6.10 10.10 -0.75
C ASN A 79 -6.10 8.72 -1.42
N ALA A 80 -5.05 7.91 -1.22
CA ALA A 80 -4.99 6.55 -1.73
C ALA A 80 -6.13 5.67 -1.18
N LEU A 81 -6.48 5.82 0.09
CA LEU A 81 -7.61 5.11 0.69
C LEU A 81 -8.96 5.54 0.07
N ARG A 82 -9.11 6.81 -0.29
CA ARG A 82 -10.30 7.29 -1.01
C ARG A 82 -10.39 6.63 -2.39
N GLU A 83 -9.31 6.64 -3.15
CA GLU A 83 -9.23 6.04 -4.49
C GLU A 83 -9.57 4.55 -4.47
N VAL A 84 -8.99 3.79 -3.54
CA VAL A 84 -9.29 2.34 -3.39
C VAL A 84 -10.77 2.10 -3.06
N ASN A 85 -11.39 2.96 -2.24
CA ASN A 85 -12.82 2.84 -1.96
C ASN A 85 -13.67 3.13 -3.20
N GLU A 86 -13.33 4.16 -3.97
CA GLU A 86 -14.02 4.47 -5.23
C GLU A 86 -13.89 3.34 -6.25
N ASP A 87 -12.71 2.74 -6.38
CA ASP A 87 -12.49 1.62 -7.29
C ASP A 87 -13.18 0.34 -6.84
N ARG A 88 -13.25 0.08 -5.52
CA ARG A 88 -14.08 -1.01 -4.98
C ARG A 88 -15.54 -0.80 -5.34
N ASP A 89 -16.07 0.41 -5.15
CA ASP A 89 -17.48 0.69 -5.44
C ASP A 89 -17.77 0.56 -6.95
N LYS A 90 -16.83 0.94 -7.84
CA LYS A 90 -16.92 0.66 -9.28
C LYS A 90 -16.91 -0.85 -9.58
N ALA A 91 -16.02 -1.61 -8.95
CA ALA A 91 -15.94 -3.05 -9.12
C ALA A 91 -17.22 -3.76 -8.68
N ASP A 92 -17.80 -3.36 -7.55
CA ASP A 92 -19.07 -3.87 -7.04
C ASP A 92 -20.22 -3.61 -8.06
N ILE A 93 -20.26 -2.42 -8.67
CA ILE A 93 -21.26 -2.10 -9.72
C ILE A 93 -21.05 -2.98 -10.97
N MET A 94 -19.80 -3.17 -11.40
CA MET A 94 -19.49 -4.03 -12.55
C MET A 94 -19.85 -5.50 -12.26
N GLU A 95 -19.57 -6.00 -11.05
CA GLU A 95 -19.92 -7.37 -10.64
C GLU A 95 -21.43 -7.59 -10.70
N VAL A 96 -22.23 -6.65 -10.17
CA VAL A 96 -23.69 -6.74 -10.23
C VAL A 96 -24.19 -6.73 -11.67
N THR A 97 -23.60 -5.91 -12.54
CA THR A 97 -23.96 -5.82 -13.95
C THR A 97 -23.66 -7.13 -14.68
N LEU A 98 -22.45 -7.66 -14.54
CA LEU A 98 -22.04 -8.94 -15.13
C LEU A 98 -22.88 -10.11 -14.61
N THR A 99 -23.22 -10.10 -13.32
CA THR A 99 -24.07 -11.13 -12.71
C THR A 99 -25.46 -11.12 -13.33
N ARG A 100 -26.04 -9.92 -13.53
CA ARG A 100 -27.32 -9.77 -14.21
C ARG A 100 -27.26 -10.26 -15.65
N GLU A 101 -26.27 -9.83 -16.42
CA GLU A 101 -26.10 -10.25 -17.81
C GLU A 101 -25.92 -11.77 -17.94
N CYS A 102 -25.12 -12.37 -17.05
CA CYS A 102 -24.96 -13.82 -16.98
C CYS A 102 -26.27 -14.54 -16.66
N SER A 103 -27.09 -13.99 -15.74
CA SER A 103 -28.42 -14.51 -15.45
C SER A 103 -29.33 -14.42 -16.67
N ASP A 104 -29.37 -13.27 -17.34
CA ASP A 104 -30.21 -13.02 -18.52
C ASP A 104 -29.81 -13.93 -19.68
N LEU A 105 -28.51 -14.13 -19.92
CA LEU A 105 -28.00 -15.06 -20.93
C LEU A 105 -28.35 -16.51 -20.61
N ARG A 106 -28.23 -16.95 -19.35
CA ARG A 106 -28.63 -18.30 -18.93
C ARG A 106 -30.12 -18.53 -19.16
N LEU A 107 -30.96 -17.57 -18.79
CA LEU A 107 -32.40 -17.64 -19.04
C LEU A 107 -32.72 -17.70 -20.54
N LYS A 108 -32.03 -16.90 -21.36
CA LYS A 108 -32.20 -16.91 -22.81
C LYS A 108 -31.77 -18.25 -23.43
N ILE A 109 -30.63 -18.80 -23.01
CA ILE A 109 -30.17 -20.13 -23.45
C ILE A 109 -31.20 -21.19 -23.08
N GLN A 110 -31.71 -21.18 -21.84
CA GLN A 110 -32.72 -22.13 -21.39
C GLN A 110 -33.99 -22.03 -22.24
N SER A 111 -34.47 -20.80 -22.47
CA SER A 111 -35.68 -20.55 -23.27
C SER A 111 -35.56 -21.06 -24.71
N ILE A 112 -34.41 -20.86 -25.36
CA ILE A 112 -34.19 -21.34 -26.73
C ILE A 112 -34.07 -22.86 -26.75
N THR A 113 -33.35 -23.42 -25.78
CA THR A 113 -33.07 -24.86 -25.68
C THR A 113 -34.35 -25.66 -25.48
N ASP A 114 -35.21 -25.23 -24.56
CA ASP A 114 -36.44 -25.95 -24.20
C ASP A 114 -37.61 -25.62 -25.14
N GLY A 115 -37.56 -24.46 -25.82
CA GLY A 115 -38.61 -23.99 -26.70
C GLY A 115 -38.37 -24.40 -28.16
N GLU A 116 -37.95 -23.41 -28.96
CA GLU A 116 -37.85 -23.52 -30.41
C GLU A 116 -36.93 -24.66 -30.86
N TYR A 117 -35.78 -24.83 -30.20
CA TYR A 117 -34.82 -25.87 -30.57
C TYR A 117 -35.38 -27.27 -30.31
N ALA A 118 -36.01 -27.51 -29.16
CA ALA A 118 -36.56 -28.82 -28.82
C ALA A 118 -37.67 -29.24 -29.79
N ILE A 119 -38.52 -28.30 -30.21
CA ILE A 119 -39.56 -28.54 -31.21
C ILE A 119 -38.91 -28.89 -32.55
N ALA A 120 -38.02 -28.03 -33.05
CA ALA A 120 -37.34 -28.25 -34.33
C ALA A 120 -36.56 -29.58 -34.36
N LYS A 121 -35.88 -29.95 -33.26
CA LYS A 121 -35.17 -31.22 -33.15
C LYS A 121 -36.12 -32.41 -33.28
N ARG A 122 -37.26 -32.37 -32.59
CA ARG A 122 -38.28 -33.44 -32.66
C ARG A 122 -38.77 -33.62 -34.10
N ASP A 123 -39.07 -32.52 -34.78
CA ASP A 123 -39.57 -32.57 -36.17
C ASP A 123 -38.51 -33.15 -37.12
N VAL A 124 -37.24 -32.76 -36.97
CA VAL A 124 -36.15 -33.32 -37.78
C VAL A 124 -35.91 -34.79 -37.48
N ASP A 125 -35.94 -35.19 -36.21
CA ASP A 125 -35.78 -36.60 -35.83
C ASP A 125 -36.94 -37.47 -36.34
N GLN A 126 -38.18 -36.93 -36.38
CA GLN A 126 -39.32 -37.60 -36.99
C GLN A 126 -39.10 -37.82 -38.50
N LEU A 127 -38.72 -36.77 -39.24
CA LEU A 127 -38.44 -36.87 -40.68
C LEU A 127 -37.29 -37.84 -40.96
N ARG A 128 -36.24 -37.84 -40.13
CA ARG A 128 -35.14 -38.81 -40.24
C ARG A 128 -35.61 -40.24 -40.01
N GLY A 129 -36.50 -40.45 -39.04
CA GLY A 129 -37.13 -41.75 -38.80
C GLY A 129 -37.90 -42.25 -40.02
N GLU A 130 -38.67 -41.37 -40.68
CA GLU A 130 -39.41 -41.69 -41.92
C GLU A 130 -38.48 -42.05 -43.09
N LEU A 131 -37.27 -41.47 -43.14
CA LEU A 131 -36.23 -41.78 -44.13
C LEU A 131 -35.33 -42.96 -43.73
N GLY A 132 -35.52 -43.58 -42.56
CA GLY A 132 -34.66 -44.65 -42.05
C GLY A 132 -33.26 -44.20 -41.59
N GLN A 133 -33.08 -42.91 -41.30
CA GLN A 133 -31.83 -42.36 -40.75
C GLN A 133 -31.85 -42.32 -39.21
N ALA A 134 -30.67 -42.39 -38.60
CA ALA A 134 -30.51 -42.24 -37.15
C ALA A 134 -30.82 -40.80 -36.67
N PRO A 135 -31.33 -40.64 -35.44
CA PRO A 135 -31.63 -39.33 -34.87
C PRO A 135 -30.37 -38.47 -34.72
N LEU A 136 -30.54 -37.16 -34.67
CA LEU A 136 -29.43 -36.22 -34.51
C LEU A 136 -28.81 -36.32 -33.10
N PRO A 137 -27.48 -36.09 -32.99
CA PRO A 137 -26.79 -35.99 -31.71
C PRO A 137 -27.38 -34.85 -30.86
N GLY A 138 -27.15 -34.94 -29.55
CA GLY A 138 -27.69 -33.97 -28.59
C GLY A 138 -27.07 -32.58 -28.74
N LEU A 139 -27.84 -31.53 -28.40
CA LEU A 139 -27.33 -30.14 -28.39
C LEU A 139 -26.08 -30.02 -27.52
N GLN A 140 -26.08 -30.69 -26.37
CA GLN A 140 -24.98 -30.66 -25.41
C GLN A 140 -23.68 -31.19 -26.01
N GLU A 141 -23.73 -32.31 -26.74
CA GLU A 141 -22.57 -32.90 -27.41
C GLU A 141 -21.99 -31.95 -28.46
N THR A 142 -22.86 -31.30 -29.24
CA THR A 142 -22.46 -30.31 -30.27
C THR A 142 -21.84 -29.06 -29.64
N LEU A 143 -22.36 -28.60 -28.49
CA LEU A 143 -21.82 -27.46 -27.75
C LEU A 143 -20.47 -27.77 -27.10
N GLU A 144 -20.27 -28.98 -26.61
CA GLU A 144 -19.00 -29.42 -26.01
C GLU A 144 -17.88 -29.52 -27.05
N GLU A 145 -18.18 -30.00 -28.26
CA GLU A 145 -17.26 -29.94 -29.38
C GLU A 145 -16.89 -28.50 -29.73
N ARG A 146 -17.89 -27.62 -29.89
CA ARG A 146 -17.63 -26.20 -30.20
C ARG A 146 -16.88 -25.46 -29.09
N ARG A 147 -17.10 -25.83 -27.82
CA ARG A 147 -16.33 -25.29 -26.68
C ARG A 147 -14.86 -25.71 -26.74
N ARG A 148 -14.58 -26.96 -27.11
CA ARG A 148 -13.20 -27.43 -27.31
C ARG A 148 -12.51 -26.65 -28.43
N ASP A 149 -13.20 -26.41 -29.54
CA ASP A 149 -12.67 -25.64 -30.66
C ASP A 149 -12.38 -24.18 -30.29
N PHE A 150 -13.31 -23.55 -29.56
CA PHE A 150 -13.12 -22.18 -29.09
C PHE A 150 -11.92 -22.06 -28.16
N MET A 151 -11.75 -22.99 -27.21
CA MET A 151 -10.58 -22.99 -26.32
C MET A 151 -9.29 -23.23 -27.09
N HIS A 152 -9.28 -24.16 -28.06
CA HIS A 152 -8.14 -24.36 -28.95
C HIS A 152 -7.79 -23.09 -29.73
N GLN A 153 -8.79 -22.41 -30.29
CA GLN A 153 -8.62 -21.17 -31.04
C GLN A 153 -8.11 -20.03 -30.15
N GLN A 154 -8.64 -19.91 -28.93
CA GLN A 154 -8.21 -18.89 -27.97
C GLN A 154 -6.77 -19.14 -27.51
N MET A 155 -6.39 -20.38 -27.23
CA MET A 155 -5.01 -20.73 -26.87
C MET A 155 -4.03 -20.46 -28.03
N ALA A 156 -4.43 -20.76 -29.27
CA ALA A 156 -3.65 -20.45 -30.47
C ALA A 156 -3.52 -18.93 -30.73
N SER A 157 -4.51 -18.14 -30.32
CA SER A 157 -4.47 -16.67 -30.39
C SER A 157 -3.55 -16.05 -29.34
N ILE A 158 -3.45 -16.64 -28.15
CA ILE A 158 -2.62 -16.12 -27.05
C ILE A 158 -1.13 -16.46 -27.26
N ASN A 159 -0.83 -17.58 -27.92
CA ASN A 159 0.52 -17.93 -28.34
C ASN A 159 0.59 -18.08 -29.87
N PRO A 160 0.89 -17.01 -30.63
CA PRO A 160 1.18 -17.18 -32.04
C PRO A 160 2.40 -18.11 -32.16
N PRO A 161 2.39 -19.09 -33.08
CA PRO A 161 3.54 -19.95 -33.30
C PRO A 161 4.73 -19.08 -33.69
N VAL A 162 5.71 -18.97 -32.79
CA VAL A 162 6.99 -18.33 -33.08
C VAL A 162 7.58 -19.06 -34.28
N PRO A 163 7.85 -18.38 -35.41
CA PRO A 163 8.41 -19.02 -36.58
C PRO A 163 9.73 -19.66 -36.17
N LYS A 164 9.81 -20.99 -36.32
CA LYS A 164 11.05 -21.74 -36.09
C LYS A 164 12.15 -21.06 -36.93
N PRO A 165 13.24 -20.59 -36.33
CA PRO A 165 14.33 -20.01 -37.11
C PRO A 165 14.84 -21.08 -38.06
N ASN A 166 14.75 -20.75 -39.35
CA ASN A 166 15.22 -21.55 -40.46
C ASN A 166 16.71 -21.87 -40.24
N SER A 167 17.01 -23.09 -39.79
CA SER A 167 18.37 -23.57 -39.60
C SER A 167 18.97 -23.87 -40.97
N ASN A 168 19.44 -22.83 -41.67
CA ASN A 168 20.32 -23.03 -42.80
C ASN A 168 21.45 -21.99 -42.81
N LYS A 169 22.66 -22.52 -42.61
CA LYS A 169 24.01 -22.00 -42.88
C LYS A 169 24.76 -21.19 -41.79
N ARG A 170 25.50 -21.97 -40.97
CA ARG A 170 26.99 -22.04 -40.90
C ARG A 170 27.79 -20.85 -40.26
N PRO A 171 29.12 -20.96 -40.01
CA PRO A 171 29.68 -21.17 -38.66
C PRO A 171 30.77 -20.16 -38.21
N HIS A 172 31.24 -20.36 -36.96
CA HIS A 172 32.55 -20.03 -36.37
C HIS A 172 32.89 -18.66 -35.73
N SER A 173 33.48 -18.80 -34.53
CA SER A 173 34.29 -17.85 -33.73
C SER A 173 33.50 -16.74 -33.01
N SER A 174 33.83 -16.25 -31.81
CA SER A 174 34.97 -16.46 -30.93
C SER A 174 34.60 -15.87 -29.55
N ILE A 175 34.96 -16.57 -28.48
CA ILE A 175 35.64 -16.06 -27.26
C ILE A 175 35.07 -14.78 -26.60
N ASN A 176 34.40 -14.91 -25.45
CA ASN A 176 34.90 -14.46 -24.14
C ASN A 176 33.85 -14.68 -23.04
N GLY A 177 34.29 -15.29 -21.93
CA GLY A 177 33.45 -15.58 -20.78
C GLY A 177 33.37 -14.43 -19.78
N THR A 178 32.32 -14.44 -18.95
CA THR A 178 32.39 -14.05 -17.54
C THR A 178 31.22 -14.72 -16.81
N ALA A 179 31.51 -15.33 -15.66
CA ALA A 179 30.64 -16.18 -14.87
C ALA A 179 29.42 -15.47 -14.25
N PRO A 180 28.32 -16.20 -13.98
CA PRO A 180 27.39 -15.84 -12.91
C PRO A 180 27.65 -16.72 -11.67
N MET A 181 28.13 -16.10 -10.59
CA MET A 181 28.05 -16.70 -9.25
C MET A 181 26.61 -16.60 -8.75
N GLY A 182 25.96 -17.74 -8.53
CA GLY A 182 24.83 -17.86 -7.62
C GLY A 182 25.28 -18.51 -6.32
N PRO A 183 24.68 -18.21 -5.17
CA PRO A 183 24.75 -19.08 -4.01
C PRO A 183 23.53 -20.00 -3.95
N THR A 184 23.82 -21.28 -4.17
CA THR A 184 23.10 -22.45 -3.69
C THR A 184 23.06 -22.45 -2.15
N VAL A 185 21.89 -22.67 -1.55
CA VAL A 185 21.77 -23.22 -0.18
C VAL A 185 20.85 -24.43 -0.23
N VAL A 186 21.43 -25.57 0.15
CA VAL A 186 20.88 -26.92 0.21
C VAL A 186 20.34 -27.19 1.62
N MET A 187 19.15 -27.80 1.66
CA MET A 187 18.59 -28.82 2.59
C MET A 187 19.01 -28.82 4.07
N THR A 188 18.03 -28.96 4.97
CA THR A 188 18.03 -30.09 5.92
C THR A 188 16.62 -30.47 6.36
N GLU A 189 16.47 -31.76 6.60
CA GLU A 189 15.27 -32.59 6.68
C GLU A 189 14.59 -32.57 8.06
N GLY A 190 13.35 -33.06 8.10
CA GLY A 190 12.62 -33.35 9.33
C GLY A 190 11.34 -34.13 9.06
N ALA A 191 11.48 -35.39 8.65
CA ALA A 191 10.38 -36.35 8.51
C ALA A 191 10.14 -37.07 9.85
N THR A 192 8.90 -37.06 10.33
CA THR A 192 8.35 -38.14 11.17
C THR A 192 6.93 -38.47 10.71
N THR A 193 6.81 -39.73 10.33
CA THR A 193 5.70 -40.55 9.90
C THR A 193 4.56 -40.62 10.93
N ALA A 194 3.30 -40.65 10.48
CA ALA A 194 2.34 -41.75 10.76
C ALA A 194 0.89 -41.42 10.36
N ALA A 195 0.36 -42.26 9.47
CA ALA A 195 -0.98 -42.86 9.46
C ALA A 195 -2.27 -41.99 9.45
N GLU A 196 -2.99 -42.14 8.33
CA GLU A 196 -4.46 -42.04 8.14
C GLU A 196 -5.26 -42.88 9.17
N PRO A 197 -6.55 -42.58 9.47
CA PRO A 197 -7.63 -42.68 8.46
C PRO A 197 -8.76 -41.62 8.51
N GLU A 198 -9.29 -41.33 7.31
CA GLU A 198 -10.71 -41.23 6.91
C GLU A 198 -11.79 -40.85 7.97
N VAL A 199 -12.35 -39.62 7.92
CA VAL A 199 -13.78 -39.31 8.16
C VAL A 199 -14.21 -38.00 7.46
N ALA A 200 -15.17 -38.11 6.53
CA ALA A 200 -16.22 -37.19 6.06
C ALA A 200 -16.10 -35.64 6.18
N GLN A 201 -16.21 -34.93 5.03
CA GLN A 201 -16.90 -33.63 4.88
C GLN A 201 -18.42 -33.84 4.72
N PRO A 202 -19.34 -32.82 4.72
CA PRO A 202 -19.28 -31.34 4.92
C PRO A 202 -20.37 -30.87 5.96
N PRO A 203 -20.80 -29.57 6.15
CA PRO A 203 -20.59 -28.33 5.38
C PRO A 203 -20.20 -27.06 6.16
N GLN A 204 -19.69 -26.06 5.43
CA GLN A 204 -19.67 -24.66 5.88
C GLN A 204 -21.07 -24.04 5.75
N PRO A 205 -21.48 -23.17 6.70
CA PRO A 205 -21.72 -21.78 6.31
C PRO A 205 -21.52 -20.77 7.45
N GLY A 206 -20.72 -19.73 7.22
CA GLY A 206 -20.50 -18.67 8.22
C GLY A 206 -20.31 -17.30 7.60
N LYS A 207 -21.37 -16.74 6.98
CA LYS A 207 -21.41 -15.34 6.55
C LYS A 207 -21.18 -14.44 7.76
N ARG A 208 -20.01 -13.80 7.85
CA ARG A 208 -19.78 -12.73 8.81
C ARG A 208 -20.71 -11.55 8.50
N PRO A 209 -21.39 -10.96 9.50
CA PRO A 209 -22.31 -9.86 9.26
C PRO A 209 -21.50 -8.64 8.84
N ARG A 210 -21.62 -8.24 7.58
CA ARG A 210 -21.18 -6.93 7.11
C ARG A 210 -21.93 -5.89 7.95
N GLY A 211 -21.19 -5.17 8.79
CA GLY A 211 -21.66 -4.06 9.61
C GLY A 211 -22.21 -2.93 8.76
N ARG A 212 -23.44 -3.10 8.28
CA ARG A 212 -24.26 -2.03 7.73
C ARG A 212 -25.12 -1.50 8.87
N PRO A 213 -24.92 -0.26 9.34
CA PRO A 213 -25.88 0.37 10.24
C PRO A 213 -27.24 0.41 9.54
N LYS A 214 -28.23 -0.30 10.11
CA LYS A 214 -29.65 -0.08 9.77
C LYS A 214 -30.04 1.28 10.34
N GLY A 215 -30.03 2.30 9.48
CA GLY A 215 -30.42 3.65 9.83
C GLY A 215 -31.01 4.40 8.64
N SER A 216 -32.05 3.84 8.03
CA SER A 216 -32.96 4.62 7.17
C SER A 216 -34.16 5.04 8.01
N LYS A 217 -34.30 6.36 8.23
CA LYS A 217 -35.61 7.01 8.18
C LYS A 217 -35.46 8.39 7.55
N THR A 218 -35.85 8.44 6.29
CA THR A 218 -36.33 9.61 5.57
C THR A 218 -37.40 10.35 6.39
N LYS A 219 -37.22 11.67 6.59
CA LYS A 219 -38.32 12.58 6.94
C LYS A 219 -38.56 13.48 5.75
N LYS A 220 -39.62 13.18 4.99
CA LYS A 220 -40.14 14.03 3.90
C LYS A 220 -40.87 15.23 4.51
N LYS A 221 -40.60 16.40 3.91
CA LYS A 221 -41.56 17.44 3.49
C LYS A 221 -42.36 18.18 4.58
N ASN A 222 -41.97 19.44 4.81
CA ASN A 222 -42.92 20.53 4.63
C ASN A 222 -42.20 21.72 3.98
N VAL A 223 -42.49 21.95 2.71
CA VAL A 223 -42.21 23.21 2.02
C VAL A 223 -43.54 23.95 2.09
N GLU A 224 -43.63 24.90 3.02
CA GLU A 224 -44.73 25.83 3.09
C GLU A 224 -44.36 27.07 2.27
N ALA A 225 -45.24 27.38 1.32
CA ALA A 225 -45.13 28.45 0.35
C ALA A 225 -45.30 29.84 1.01
N PRO A 226 -44.88 30.93 0.34
CA PRO A 226 -44.87 32.27 0.93
C PRO A 226 -46.26 32.92 0.90
N PRO A 227 -46.62 33.77 1.87
CA PRO A 227 -47.79 34.62 1.73
C PRO A 227 -47.48 35.81 0.81
N LYS A 228 -48.28 35.95 -0.26
CA LYS A 228 -48.45 37.19 -1.02
C LYS A 228 -49.59 38.01 -0.39
N GLY A 229 -49.33 39.30 -0.17
CA GLY A 229 -50.27 40.39 -0.50
C GLY A 229 -51.15 40.98 0.61
N GLY A 230 -51.13 42.32 0.70
CA GLY A 230 -52.12 43.19 1.37
C GLY A 230 -51.45 44.31 2.18
N GLU A 231 -51.09 45.46 1.59
CA GLU A 231 -51.89 46.71 1.46
C GLU A 231 -52.13 47.50 2.77
N SER A 232 -51.96 48.84 2.65
CA SER A 232 -52.26 49.92 3.62
C SER A 232 -51.28 50.07 4.81
N ILE A 233 -50.86 51.27 5.25
CA ILE A 233 -51.57 52.55 5.29
C ILE A 233 -50.58 53.71 5.52
N MET A 234 -51.04 54.92 5.17
CA MET A 234 -50.43 56.23 5.39
C MET A 234 -50.03 56.49 6.86
N GLN A 235 -48.86 57.12 7.07
CA GLN A 235 -48.66 58.45 7.68
C GLN A 235 -47.18 58.67 8.00
#